data_AF-A0A8S1NMV7-F1
#
_entry.id   AF-A0A8S1NMV7-F1
#
_cell.length_a   1.000
_cell.length_b   1.000
_cell.length_c   1.000
_cell.angle_alpha   90.00
_cell.angle_beta   90.00
_cell.angle_gamma   90.00
#
_symmetry.space_group_name_H-M   'P 1'
#
loop_
_entity.id
_entity.type
_entity.pdbx_description
1 polymer ?
#
loop_
_entity_poly.entity_id
_entity_poly.type
_entity_poly.pdbx_seq_one_letter_code
_entity_poly.pdbx_strand_id
1 'polypeptide(L)'
;MKSIKLERNFVNEKLISKYLKCIICEGVYNEPVRVKCGHTFCKICISQWINDHQNCPECRSNIKKKNFQTDRIAAGILGELDVYCSDKKYGCKWKGVLDRLEVHQQKCTAKIVAEQPNLQLSQNQDVDEENELAQQNNPSNENSKNNNLDKDDPYSDGNALSLKRKIDQSEEDLPKQQRKRHIQQQNK
;
A
#
# COMPACT_ATOMS: atom_id res chain seq x y z
N MET A 1 -27.37 -4.48 -4.40
CA MET A 1 -27.00 -4.48 -2.97
C MET A 1 -25.84 -3.50 -2.79
N LYS A 2 -25.93 -2.57 -1.85
CA LYS A 2 -24.90 -1.52 -1.65
C LYS A 2 -23.64 -2.16 -1.08
N SER A 3 -22.53 -2.12 -1.81
CA SER A 3 -21.20 -2.50 -1.33
C SER A 3 -20.91 -1.73 -0.04
N ILE A 4 -20.75 -2.43 1.09
CA ILE A 4 -20.49 -1.81 2.38
C ILE A 4 -19.09 -1.21 2.31
N LYS A 5 -19.02 0.11 2.10
CA LYS A 5 -17.80 0.90 2.27
C LYS A 5 -17.55 0.98 3.78
N LEU A 6 -16.55 0.28 4.30
CA LEU A 6 -16.08 0.52 5.65
C LEU A 6 -15.40 1.89 5.64
N GLU A 7 -16.02 2.89 6.25
CA GLU A 7 -15.49 4.26 6.22
C GLU A 7 -14.32 4.38 7.22
N ARG A 8 -13.10 4.32 6.70
CA ARG A 8 -11.87 4.69 7.42
C ARG A 8 -11.55 6.14 7.13
N ASN A 9 -11.28 6.92 8.18
CA ASN A 9 -10.95 8.34 8.07
C ASN A 9 -9.43 8.53 7.94
N PHE A 10 -8.86 8.26 6.78
CA PHE A 10 -7.42 8.46 6.56
C PHE A 10 -7.04 9.94 6.64
N VAL A 11 -5.95 10.24 7.33
CA VAL A 11 -5.47 11.63 7.52
C VAL A 11 -5.03 12.21 6.17
N ASN A 12 -4.30 11.43 5.38
CA ASN A 12 -3.75 11.83 4.10
C ASN A 12 -4.18 10.88 2.98
N GLU A 13 -5.49 10.64 2.81
CA GLU A 13 -6.01 9.66 1.85
C GLU A 13 -5.49 9.86 0.41
N LYS A 14 -5.31 11.12 0.00
CA LYS A 14 -4.82 11.49 -1.34
C LYS A 14 -3.40 11.02 -1.62
N LEU A 15 -2.59 10.79 -0.58
CA LEU A 15 -1.21 10.32 -0.71
C LEU A 15 -1.13 8.78 -0.71
N ILE A 16 -2.23 8.08 -0.44
CA ILE A 16 -2.25 6.61 -0.45
C ILE A 16 -2.13 6.13 -1.89
N SER A 17 -1.13 5.28 -2.12
CA SER A 17 -0.86 4.66 -3.41
C SER A 17 -2.10 3.99 -3.99
N LYS A 18 -2.34 4.18 -5.30
CA LYS A 18 -3.41 3.49 -6.03
C LYS A 18 -3.27 1.96 -6.00
N TYR A 19 -2.07 1.44 -5.77
CA TYR A 19 -1.79 0.00 -5.65
C TYR A 19 -2.27 -0.59 -4.31
N LEU A 20 -2.72 0.23 -3.37
CA LEU A 20 -3.35 -0.18 -2.11
C LEU A 20 -4.88 -0.06 -2.16
N LYS A 21 -5.46 0.02 -3.36
CA LYS A 21 -6.91 0.16 -3.57
C LYS A 21 -7.50 -1.08 -4.20
N CYS A 22 -8.70 -1.41 -3.76
CA CYS A 22 -9.48 -2.54 -4.27
C CYS A 22 -10.23 -2.15 -5.53
N ILE A 23 -10.04 -2.89 -6.63
CA ILE A 23 -10.76 -2.62 -7.89
C ILE A 23 -12.29 -2.81 -7.79
N ILE A 24 -12.80 -3.56 -6.81
CA ILE A 24 -14.24 -3.82 -6.66
C ILE A 24 -14.96 -2.64 -5.99
N CYS A 25 -14.38 -2.05 -4.95
CA CYS A 25 -15.00 -0.95 -4.20
C CYS A 25 -14.32 0.41 -4.43
N GLU A 26 -13.24 0.43 -5.21
CA GLU A 26 -12.40 1.58 -5.56
C GLU A 26 -11.76 2.31 -4.37
N GLY A 27 -11.96 1.81 -3.14
CA GLY A 27 -11.38 2.32 -1.91
C GLY A 27 -10.09 1.61 -1.51
N VAL A 28 -9.41 2.17 -0.50
CA VAL A 28 -8.27 1.53 0.16
C VAL A 28 -8.68 0.16 0.70
N TYR A 29 -7.81 -0.84 0.59
CA TYR A 29 -8.13 -2.19 1.02
C TYR A 29 -8.60 -2.26 2.48
N ASN A 30 -9.68 -3.00 2.71
CA ASN A 30 -10.13 -3.42 4.04
C ASN A 30 -9.97 -4.95 4.16
N GLU A 31 -9.17 -5.40 5.14
CA GLU A 31 -8.74 -6.79 5.26
C GLU A 31 -8.28 -7.37 3.90
N PRO A 32 -7.14 -6.91 3.36
CA PRO A 32 -6.69 -7.34 2.04
C PRO A 32 -6.45 -8.85 2.01
N VAL A 33 -7.06 -9.53 1.03
CA VAL A 33 -6.87 -10.95 0.79
C VAL A 33 -6.47 -11.20 -0.66
N ARG A 34 -5.55 -12.14 -0.84
CA ARG A 34 -5.02 -12.57 -2.12
C ARG A 34 -5.70 -13.86 -2.58
N VAL A 35 -6.12 -13.87 -3.84
CA VAL A 35 -6.61 -15.07 -4.53
C VAL A 35 -5.46 -15.83 -5.19
N LYS A 36 -5.68 -17.08 -5.63
CA LYS A 36 -4.61 -17.93 -6.18
C LYS A 36 -3.85 -17.34 -7.38
N CYS A 37 -4.48 -16.50 -8.19
CA CYS A 37 -3.80 -15.84 -9.30
C CYS A 37 -2.91 -14.66 -8.89
N GLY A 38 -2.83 -14.33 -7.60
CA GLY A 38 -1.93 -13.31 -7.05
C GLY A 38 -2.54 -11.93 -6.82
N HIS A 39 -3.73 -11.66 -7.35
CA HIS A 39 -4.42 -10.37 -7.17
C HIS A 39 -5.06 -10.23 -5.79
N THR A 40 -5.14 -9.00 -5.29
CA THR A 40 -5.57 -8.66 -3.93
C THR A 40 -6.84 -7.82 -3.94
N PHE A 41 -7.76 -8.12 -3.01
CA PHE A 41 -9.08 -7.50 -2.88
C PHE A 41 -9.42 -7.31 -1.41
N CYS A 42 -10.40 -6.46 -1.08
CA CYS A 42 -10.99 -6.50 0.26
C CYS A 42 -11.69 -7.86 0.48
N LYS A 43 -11.52 -8.46 1.65
CA LYS A 43 -12.12 -9.76 2.01
C LYS A 43 -13.61 -9.83 1.69
N ILE A 44 -14.39 -8.83 2.12
CA ILE A 44 -15.83 -8.75 1.87
C ILE A 44 -16.12 -8.63 0.36
N CYS A 45 -15.41 -7.75 -0.34
CA CYS A 45 -15.63 -7.50 -1.76
C CYS A 45 -15.45 -8.78 -2.60
N ILE A 46 -14.33 -9.49 -2.43
CA ILE A 46 -14.11 -10.72 -3.20
C ILE A 46 -15.05 -11.83 -2.74
N SER A 47 -15.37 -11.92 -1.45
CA SER A 47 -16.33 -12.91 -0.93
C SER A 47 -17.73 -12.75 -1.54
N GLN A 48 -18.17 -11.50 -1.73
CA GLN A 48 -19.42 -11.17 -2.38
C GLN A 48 -19.38 -11.47 -3.88
N TRP A 49 -18.31 -11.04 -4.56
CA TRP A 49 -18.13 -11.29 -5.99
C TRP A 49 -18.26 -12.77 -6.34
N ILE A 50 -17.63 -13.64 -5.55
CA ILE A 50 -17.62 -15.07 -5.83
C ILE A 50 -18.91 -15.82 -5.47
N ASN A 51 -19.94 -15.12 -4.97
CA ASN A 51 -21.27 -15.70 -4.82
C ASN A 51 -21.93 -15.90 -6.19
N ASP A 52 -21.74 -14.93 -7.09
CA ASP A 52 -22.36 -14.92 -8.42
C ASP A 52 -21.37 -15.24 -9.54
N HIS A 53 -20.06 -15.17 -9.26
CA HIS A 53 -18.98 -15.38 -10.23
C HIS A 53 -17.98 -16.42 -9.72
N GLN A 54 -17.22 -17.04 -10.62
CA GLN A 54 -16.14 -17.96 -10.26
C GLN A 54 -14.79 -17.54 -10.89
N ASN A 55 -14.60 -16.24 -11.11
CA ASN A 55 -13.39 -15.72 -11.74
C ASN A 55 -12.83 -14.51 -10.99
N CYS A 56 -11.55 -14.25 -11.19
CA CYS A 56 -10.89 -13.06 -10.69
C CYS A 56 -11.44 -11.81 -11.43
N PRO A 57 -11.89 -10.76 -10.73
CA PRO A 57 -12.33 -9.52 -11.37
C PRO A 57 -11.29 -8.86 -12.29
N GLU A 58 -10.00 -9.07 -12.03
CA GLU A 58 -8.91 -8.37 -12.69
C GLU A 58 -8.36 -9.14 -13.90
N CYS A 59 -8.02 -10.43 -13.72
CA CYS A 59 -7.41 -11.26 -14.77
C CYS A 59 -8.30 -12.40 -15.27
N ARG A 60 -9.53 -12.53 -14.77
CA ARG A 60 -10.51 -13.57 -15.16
C ARG A 60 -10.10 -15.02 -14.88
N SER A 61 -8.97 -15.25 -14.21
CA SER A 61 -8.56 -16.58 -13.77
C SER A 61 -9.60 -17.23 -12.85
N ASN A 62 -9.84 -18.53 -12.99
CA ASN A 62 -10.85 -19.26 -12.21
C ASN A 62 -10.53 -19.27 -10.70
N ILE A 63 -11.52 -18.97 -9.86
CA ILE A 63 -11.45 -19.04 -8.40
C ILE A 63 -12.31 -20.20 -7.92
N LYS A 64 -11.67 -21.36 -7.70
CA LYS A 64 -12.36 -22.63 -7.40
C LYS A 64 -12.94 -22.74 -5.99
N LYS A 65 -12.51 -21.92 -5.01
CA LYS A 65 -12.90 -22.03 -3.58
C LYS A 65 -12.80 -20.67 -2.88
N LYS A 66 -13.56 -20.48 -1.80
CA LYS A 66 -13.50 -19.32 -0.88
C LYS A 66 -12.27 -19.33 0.05
N ASN A 67 -11.15 -19.92 -0.37
CA ASN A 67 -9.94 -20.04 0.46
C ASN A 67 -8.99 -18.89 0.11
N PHE A 68 -9.32 -17.69 0.57
CA PHE A 68 -8.47 -16.53 0.40
C PHE A 68 -7.36 -16.51 1.45
N GLN A 69 -6.17 -16.07 1.06
CA GLN A 69 -5.05 -15.87 2.00
C GLN A 69 -4.96 -14.39 2.34
N THR A 70 -4.70 -14.04 3.59
CA THR A 70 -4.48 -12.63 3.95
C THR A 70 -3.21 -12.13 3.27
N ASP A 71 -3.29 -10.99 2.59
CA ASP A 71 -2.11 -10.34 2.03
C ASP A 71 -1.40 -9.56 3.13
N ARG A 72 -0.46 -10.22 3.81
CA ARG A 72 0.23 -9.65 4.98
C ARG A 72 1.07 -8.42 4.66
N ILE A 73 1.63 -8.34 3.44
CA ILE A 73 2.42 -7.18 3.02
C ILE A 73 1.50 -5.98 2.82
N ALA A 74 0.40 -6.15 2.09
CA ALA A 74 -0.58 -5.09 1.93
C ALA A 74 -1.18 -4.69 3.29
N ALA A 75 -1.49 -5.66 4.16
CA ALA A 75 -2.00 -5.38 5.51
C ALA A 75 -1.00 -4.57 6.35
N GLY A 76 0.28 -4.94 6.35
CA GLY A 76 1.32 -4.22 7.10
C GLY A 76 1.48 -2.77 6.63
N ILE A 77 1.60 -2.54 5.32
CA ILE A 77 1.72 -1.18 4.76
C ILE A 77 0.48 -0.33 5.11
N LEU A 78 -0.71 -0.93 5.08
CA LEU A 78 -1.94 -0.23 5.48
C LEU A 78 -1.95 0.10 6.97
N GLY A 79 -1.41 -0.78 7.81
CA GLY A 79 -1.31 -0.63 9.26
C GLY A 79 -0.52 0.61 9.68
N GLU A 80 0.48 1.01 8.88
CA GLU A 80 1.32 2.20 9.09
C GLU A 80 0.63 3.52 8.74
N LEU A 81 -0.53 3.48 8.08
CA LEU A 81 -1.22 4.71 7.65
C LEU A 81 -1.89 5.42 8.83
N ASP A 82 -1.69 6.73 8.91
CA ASP A 82 -2.39 7.59 9.86
C ASP A 82 -3.89 7.69 9.57
N VAL A 83 -4.70 7.46 10.59
CA VAL A 83 -6.16 7.60 10.58
C VAL A 83 -6.65 8.43 11.75
N TYR A 84 -7.81 9.05 11.56
CA TYR A 84 -8.61 9.59 12.65
C TYR A 84 -9.56 8.53 13.20
N CYS A 85 -9.95 8.69 14.47
CA CYS A 85 -11.02 7.91 15.07
C CYS A 85 -12.31 7.97 14.23
N SER A 86 -13.06 6.85 14.20
CA SER A 86 -14.35 6.76 13.51
C SER A 86 -15.39 7.74 14.08
N ASP A 87 -15.25 8.07 15.37
CA ASP A 87 -16.10 9.01 16.12
C ASP A 87 -15.55 10.44 16.12
N LYS A 88 -14.66 10.80 15.19
CA LYS A 88 -14.20 12.19 15.01
C LYS A 88 -15.38 13.16 14.86
N LYS A 89 -16.45 12.74 14.19
CA LYS A 89 -17.70 13.52 14.04
C LYS A 89 -18.40 13.83 15.36
N TYR A 90 -18.14 13.05 16.41
CA TYR A 90 -18.63 13.25 17.77
C TYR A 90 -17.61 13.97 18.66
N GLY A 91 -16.54 14.54 18.08
CA GLY A 91 -15.54 15.33 18.80
C GLY A 91 -14.30 14.56 19.27
N CYS A 92 -14.16 13.27 18.94
CA CYS A 92 -12.91 12.56 19.22
C CYS A 92 -11.74 13.20 18.44
N LYS A 93 -10.66 13.53 19.15
CA LYS A 93 -9.45 14.12 18.55
C LYS A 93 -8.35 13.10 18.26
N TRP A 94 -8.57 11.83 18.60
CA TRP A 94 -7.55 10.80 18.42
C TRP A 94 -7.16 10.65 16.95
N LYS A 95 -5.84 10.59 16.74
CA LYS A 95 -5.16 10.34 15.49
C LYS A 95 -4.03 9.35 15.80
N GLY A 96 -3.85 8.35 14.96
CA GLY A 96 -2.71 7.43 15.06
C GLY A 96 -2.68 6.45 13.91
N VAL A 97 -1.75 5.51 13.96
CA VAL A 97 -1.61 4.44 12.97
C VAL A 97 -2.85 3.53 12.95
N LEU A 98 -3.23 3.05 11.77
CA LEU A 98 -4.42 2.23 11.56
C LEU A 98 -4.44 0.98 12.46
N ASP A 99 -3.30 0.35 12.70
CA ASP A 99 -3.21 -0.85 13.55
C ASP A 99 -3.62 -0.61 15.01
N ARG A 100 -3.48 0.63 15.51
CA ARG A 100 -3.88 0.98 16.88
C ARG A 100 -5.31 1.50 16.98
N LEU A 101 -5.99 1.70 15.84
CA LEU A 101 -7.34 2.26 15.83
C LEU A 101 -8.33 1.38 16.60
N GLU A 102 -8.26 0.05 16.46
CA GLU A 102 -9.19 -0.86 17.15
C GLU A 102 -9.08 -0.74 18.67
N VAL A 103 -7.86 -0.68 19.20
CA VAL A 103 -7.59 -0.51 20.63
C VAL A 103 -8.16 0.82 21.15
N HIS A 104 -7.99 1.90 20.38
CA HIS A 104 -8.59 3.18 20.71
C HIS A 104 -10.13 3.10 20.66
N GLN A 105 -10.70 2.52 19.60
CA GLN A 105 -12.15 2.50 19.35
C GLN A 105 -12.92 1.76 20.46
N GLN A 106 -12.33 0.72 21.05
CA GLN A 106 -12.91 0.01 22.22
C GLN A 106 -13.00 0.87 23.48
N LYS A 107 -12.14 1.88 23.61
CA LYS A 107 -12.08 2.80 24.77
C LYS A 107 -12.65 4.18 24.49
N CYS A 108 -12.99 4.48 23.23
CA CYS A 108 -13.47 5.78 22.80
C CYS A 108 -14.85 6.08 23.40
N THR A 109 -14.97 7.18 24.13
CA THR A 109 -16.24 7.63 24.73
C THR A 109 -16.90 8.77 23.98
N ALA A 110 -16.30 9.27 22.89
CA ALA A 110 -16.75 10.49 22.20
C ALA A 110 -18.21 10.39 21.71
N LYS A 111 -18.59 9.25 21.13
CA LYS A 111 -19.98 9.01 20.71
C LYS A 111 -20.95 9.00 21.89
N ILE A 112 -20.55 8.37 23.01
CA ILE A 112 -21.36 8.29 24.23
C ILE A 112 -21.60 9.69 24.80
N VAL A 113 -20.55 10.50 24.91
CA VAL A 113 -20.64 11.87 25.45
C VAL A 113 -21.48 12.78 24.53
N ALA A 114 -21.36 12.63 23.22
CA ALA A 114 -22.14 13.41 22.26
C ALA A 114 -23.63 13.06 22.27
N GLU A 115 -23.98 11.79 22.50
CA GLU A 115 -25.37 11.31 22.52
C GLU A 115 -26.01 11.40 23.93
N GLN A 116 -25.20 11.44 25.00
CA GLN A 116 -25.66 11.57 26.39
C GLN A 116 -24.81 12.57 27.19
N PRO A 117 -25.10 13.88 27.09
CA PRO A 117 -24.27 14.95 27.68
C PRO A 117 -24.24 14.98 29.22
N ASN A 118 -25.07 14.18 29.91
CA ASN A 118 -25.16 14.17 31.38
C ASN A 118 -24.24 13.14 32.06
N LEU A 119 -23.47 12.34 31.31
CA LEU A 119 -22.57 11.32 31.88
C LEU A 119 -21.11 11.81 31.86
N GLN A 120 -20.61 12.30 32.99
CA GLN A 120 -19.20 12.72 33.14
C GLN A 120 -18.29 11.50 33.23
N LEU A 121 -17.72 11.09 32.09
CA LEU A 121 -16.60 10.16 32.04
C LEU A 121 -15.31 10.95 31.81
N SER A 122 -14.32 10.75 32.68
CA SER A 122 -13.01 11.40 32.61
C SER A 122 -12.35 11.13 31.26
N GLN A 123 -12.00 12.20 30.55
CA GLN A 123 -11.18 12.12 29.35
C GLN A 123 -9.80 11.58 29.76
N ASN A 124 -9.54 10.29 29.54
CA ASN A 124 -8.17 9.78 29.59
C ASN A 124 -7.50 10.25 28.30
N GLN A 125 -6.91 11.43 28.37
CA GLN A 125 -6.07 12.01 27.34
C GLN A 125 -4.75 11.24 27.36
N ASP A 126 -4.59 10.28 26.46
CA ASP A 126 -3.25 9.83 26.06
C ASP A 126 -2.67 10.96 25.21
N VAL A 127 -2.06 11.94 25.89
CA VAL A 127 -1.17 12.92 25.26
C VAL A 127 0.15 12.17 25.09
N ASP A 128 0.44 11.70 23.87
CA ASP A 128 1.80 11.26 23.53
C ASP A 128 2.70 12.51 23.59
N GLU A 129 3.34 12.68 24.73
CA GLU A 129 4.35 13.69 25.03
C GLU A 129 5.56 13.46 24.10
N GLU A 130 5.80 14.39 23.18
CA GLU A 130 7.07 14.51 22.48
C GLU A 130 8.17 14.72 23.52
N ASN A 131 8.97 13.68 23.82
CA ASN A 131 10.17 13.84 24.63
C ASN A 131 11.42 13.80 23.73
N GLU A 132 11.99 14.98 23.55
CA GLU A 132 13.32 15.24 23.02
C GLU A 132 14.39 14.50 23.83
N LEU A 133 15.16 13.62 23.20
CA LEU A 133 16.50 13.27 23.70
C LEU A 133 17.50 13.18 22.54
N ALA A 134 18.00 14.35 22.14
CA ALA A 134 19.31 14.48 21.54
C ALA A 134 20.32 14.91 22.62
N GLN A 135 21.34 14.07 22.79
CA GLN A 135 22.71 14.38 23.25
C GLN A 135 22.94 14.66 24.75
N GLN A 136 23.69 13.77 25.41
CA GLN A 136 25.02 14.04 25.99
C GLN A 136 25.50 12.84 26.83
N ASN A 137 26.58 12.18 26.40
CA ASN A 137 27.82 12.04 27.19
C ASN A 137 28.74 10.97 26.58
N ASN A 138 29.78 11.47 25.92
CA ASN A 138 31.06 10.79 25.74
C ASN A 138 31.80 10.84 27.10
N PRO A 139 32.62 9.82 27.44
CA PRO A 139 34.02 10.17 27.65
C PRO A 139 35.00 9.17 27.01
N SER A 140 35.93 9.74 26.24
CA SER A 140 37.37 9.47 26.19
C SER A 140 37.84 8.01 26.25
N ASN A 141 38.30 7.47 25.12
CA ASN A 141 39.72 7.41 24.70
C ASN A 141 40.51 6.27 25.38
N GLU A 142 40.69 5.15 24.68
CA GLU A 142 42.01 4.52 24.59
C GLU A 142 42.30 4.09 23.14
N ASN A 143 43.38 4.69 22.64
CA ASN A 143 44.10 4.36 21.43
C ASN A 143 44.67 2.94 21.49
N SER A 144 44.47 2.12 20.45
CA SER A 144 45.50 1.20 19.93
C SER A 144 45.11 0.61 18.57
N LYS A 145 45.67 1.24 17.52
CA LYS A 145 46.45 0.65 16.43
C LYS A 145 46.00 -0.69 15.79
N ASN A 146 45.91 -0.60 14.45
CA ASN A 146 46.35 -1.58 13.44
C ASN A 146 45.40 -2.76 13.17
N ASN A 147 45.16 -3.26 11.95
CA ASN A 147 45.71 -3.07 10.60
C ASN A 147 44.74 -3.75 9.61
N ASN A 148 44.54 -3.13 8.43
CA ASN A 148 44.48 -3.74 7.08
C ASN A 148 43.53 -4.92 6.70
N LEU A 149 42.87 -4.71 5.54
CA LEU A 149 42.42 -5.64 4.46
C LEU A 149 41.11 -6.41 4.75
N ASP A 150 40.10 -6.52 3.87
CA ASP A 150 39.96 -6.46 2.39
C ASP A 150 38.55 -5.89 2.06
N LYS A 151 38.38 -4.93 1.13
CA LYS A 151 38.15 -5.12 -0.32
C LYS A 151 37.10 -6.20 -0.64
N ASP A 152 35.87 -5.76 -0.93
CA ASP A 152 35.05 -6.15 -2.11
C ASP A 152 33.60 -5.69 -1.90
N ASP A 153 33.31 -4.42 -2.22
CA ASP A 153 31.95 -3.96 -2.47
C ASP A 153 31.90 -3.29 -3.87
N PRO A 154 31.22 -3.90 -4.86
CA PRO A 154 31.32 -3.47 -6.25
C PRO A 154 30.35 -2.35 -6.66
N TYR A 155 29.60 -1.71 -5.76
CA TYR A 155 28.61 -0.69 -6.17
C TYR A 155 28.59 0.56 -5.28
N SER A 156 29.67 1.35 -5.31
CA SER A 156 29.67 2.74 -4.86
C SER A 156 30.19 3.69 -5.95
N ASP A 157 29.24 4.46 -6.49
CA ASP A 157 29.37 5.83 -6.98
C ASP A 157 30.18 6.14 -8.25
N GLY A 158 29.48 6.76 -9.19
CA GLY A 158 29.87 8.13 -9.54
C GLY A 158 30.02 8.47 -11.01
N ASN A 159 28.93 8.98 -11.58
CA ASN A 159 28.85 10.18 -12.43
C ASN A 159 29.65 10.31 -13.75
N ALA A 160 28.84 10.53 -14.80
CA ALA A 160 28.91 11.70 -15.70
C ALA A 160 29.88 11.74 -16.92
N LEU A 161 29.22 11.71 -18.08
CA LEU A 161 29.40 12.58 -19.27
C LEU A 161 30.52 12.30 -20.31
N SER A 162 30.02 12.03 -21.53
CA SER A 162 30.51 12.47 -22.85
C SER A 162 31.67 11.72 -23.53
N LEU A 163 31.34 10.90 -24.54
CA LEU A 163 32.00 10.92 -25.85
C LEU A 163 31.12 10.28 -26.94
N LYS A 164 30.84 11.07 -27.98
CA LYS A 164 30.07 10.73 -29.19
C LYS A 164 31.05 10.45 -30.34
N ARG A 165 30.62 9.60 -31.30
CA ARG A 165 31.19 9.20 -32.63
C ARG A 165 31.71 7.75 -32.61
N LYS A 166 31.40 6.86 -33.56
CA LYS A 166 31.09 7.01 -34.99
C LYS A 166 29.95 6.08 -35.47
N ILE A 167 29.37 6.51 -36.57
CA ILE A 167 28.39 5.90 -37.47
C ILE A 167 29.01 4.68 -38.17
N ASP A 168 28.22 3.62 -38.38
CA ASP A 168 28.22 2.90 -39.66
C ASP A 168 26.81 2.34 -39.96
N GLN A 169 26.44 2.47 -41.22
CA GLN A 169 25.09 2.36 -41.79
C GLN A 169 24.85 0.94 -42.31
N SER A 170 23.69 0.37 -42.01
CA SER A 170 23.00 -0.59 -42.89
C SER A 170 21.51 -0.63 -42.57
N GLU A 171 20.82 0.48 -42.87
CA GLU A 171 19.41 0.44 -43.27
C GLU A 171 19.38 0.61 -44.78
N GLU A 172 19.16 -0.46 -45.54
CA GLU A 172 18.54 -0.39 -46.86
C GLU A 172 17.52 -1.53 -46.99
N ASP A 173 16.27 -1.10 -47.14
CA ASP A 173 15.18 -1.68 -47.94
C ASP A 173 14.40 -2.93 -47.45
N LEU A 174 13.20 -2.69 -46.87
CA LEU A 174 11.94 -3.24 -47.42
C LEU A 174 10.66 -2.53 -46.87
N PRO A 175 9.82 -1.87 -47.70
CA PRO A 175 8.64 -1.10 -47.23
C PRO A 175 7.37 -1.90 -46.85
N LYS A 176 6.60 -1.33 -45.90
CA LYS A 176 5.38 -1.88 -45.24
C LYS A 176 4.11 -2.03 -46.10
N GLN A 177 4.20 -2.12 -47.44
CA GLN A 177 3.02 -2.19 -48.32
C GLN A 177 2.73 -3.56 -48.98
N GLN A 178 3.54 -4.60 -48.74
CA GLN A 178 3.36 -5.92 -49.40
C GLN A 178 2.71 -7.03 -48.57
N ARG A 179 2.25 -6.78 -47.33
CA ARG A 179 1.57 -7.82 -46.52
C ARG A 179 0.05 -7.94 -46.73
N LYS A 180 -0.58 -7.09 -47.54
CA LYS A 180 -2.04 -7.10 -47.74
C LYS A 180 -2.54 -7.49 -49.14
N ARG A 181 -1.68 -7.98 -50.04
CA ARG A 181 -2.11 -8.42 -51.38
C ARG A 181 -1.88 -9.90 -51.74
N HIS A 182 -1.18 -10.69 -50.92
CA HIS A 182 -0.97 -12.12 -51.25
C HIS A 182 -1.87 -13.13 -50.52
N ILE A 183 -2.63 -12.73 -49.49
CA ILE A 183 -3.56 -13.62 -48.77
C ILE A 183 -4.94 -13.74 -49.47
N GLN A 184 -5.20 -13.01 -50.57
CA GLN A 184 -6.54 -12.98 -51.18
C GLN A 184 -6.66 -13.41 -52.65
N GLN A 185 -5.63 -13.96 -53.33
CA GLN A 185 -5.78 -14.24 -54.78
C GLN A 185 -5.29 -15.57 -55.38
N GLN A 186 -4.68 -16.55 -54.69
CA GLN A 186 -4.24 -17.79 -55.38
C GLN A 186 -4.43 -19.13 -54.64
N ASN A 187 -5.46 -19.29 -53.79
CA ASN A 187 -6.01 -20.62 -53.46
C ASN A 187 -7.26 -20.91 -54.31
N LYS A 188 -7.06 -20.88 -55.63
CA LYS A 188 -7.75 -21.78 -56.56
C LYS A 188 -6.88 -23.02 -56.70
#